data_AF-D7BP42-F1
#
_entry.id   AF-D7BP42-F1
#
_cell.length_a   1.000
_cell.length_b   1.000
_cell.length_c   1.000
_cell.angle_alpha   90.00
_cell.angle_beta   90.00
_cell.angle_gamma   90.00
#
_symmetry.space_group_name_H-M   'P 1'
#
loop_
_entity.id
_entity.type
_entity.pdbx_description
1 polymer ?
#
loop_
_entity_poly.entity_id
_entity_poly.type
_entity_poly.pdbx_seq_one_letter_code
_entity_poly.pdbx_strand_id
1 'polypeptide(L)'
;MNSARRYIILTTFEHPHIVAAVLSLRGITASVVPTEYGAVVVRDIPVKEFDDWDISELLGETSGNDDSIEPSDQPELVAALLSELSPYGVVLMVAELGDDVGAEAGTSGIVSGVRYMNGERGEEIPGGLLLNAVDPLVEYLILGEKKPADIEGSVEHLSHKEIAEILGAMNPAGDENDA
;
A
#
# COMPACT_ATOMS: atom_id res chain seq x y z
N MET A 1 -15.79 4.24 18.15
CA MET A 1 -14.83 5.15 17.51
C MET A 1 -14.39 4.45 16.26
N ASN A 2 -14.68 4.99 15.08
CA ASN A 2 -14.20 4.38 13.85
C ASN A 2 -12.70 4.74 13.77
N SER A 3 -11.84 3.73 13.84
CA SER A 3 -10.41 3.89 13.65
C SER A 3 -10.07 3.24 12.31
N ALA A 4 -9.37 3.95 11.45
CA ALA A 4 -8.92 3.44 10.16
C ALA A 4 -7.40 3.54 10.10
N ARG A 5 -6.75 2.44 9.73
CA ARG A 5 -5.31 2.42 9.47
C ARG A 5 -5.10 2.24 7.98
N ARG A 6 -4.31 3.11 7.37
CA ARG A 6 -4.00 3.07 5.94
C ARG A 6 -2.51 3.23 5.74
N TYR A 7 -1.95 2.56 4.74
CA TYR A 7 -0.63 2.90 4.25
C TYR A 7 -0.67 3.34 2.79
N ILE A 8 0.27 4.21 2.45
CA ILE A 8 0.62 4.57 1.08
C ILE A 8 2.12 4.38 0.88
N ILE A 9 2.52 3.77 -0.22
CA ILE A 9 3.92 3.70 -0.62
C ILE A 9 4.11 4.57 -1.86
N LEU A 10 4.92 5.62 -1.73
CA LEU A 10 5.31 6.50 -2.81
C LEU A 10 6.42 5.84 -3.62
N THR A 11 6.18 5.67 -4.92
CA THR A 11 7.16 5.11 -5.84
C THR A 11 7.38 6.07 -7.01
N THR A 12 8.53 5.95 -7.68
CA THR A 12 8.81 6.66 -8.93
C THR A 12 8.51 5.79 -10.16
N PHE A 13 7.67 4.75 -10.02
CA PHE A 13 7.32 3.88 -11.14
C PHE A 13 6.28 4.56 -12.03
N GLU A 14 6.58 4.71 -13.32
CA GLU A 14 5.73 5.44 -14.28
C GLU A 14 4.45 4.67 -14.68
N HIS A 15 4.42 3.35 -14.48
CA HIS A 15 3.38 2.49 -15.03
C HIS A 15 2.63 1.73 -13.91
N PRO A 16 1.46 2.22 -13.47
CA PRO A 16 0.67 1.62 -12.38
C PRO A 16 0.35 0.13 -12.60
N HIS A 17 0.02 -0.25 -13.84
CA HIS A 17 -0.31 -1.63 -14.19
C HIS A 17 0.88 -2.59 -14.01
N ILE A 18 2.12 -2.14 -14.23
CA ILE A 18 3.33 -2.94 -13.98
C ILE A 18 3.53 -3.15 -12.48
N VAL A 19 3.35 -2.10 -11.68
CA VAL A 19 3.43 -2.20 -10.21
C VAL A 19 2.36 -3.15 -9.69
N ALA A 20 1.11 -3.01 -10.16
CA ALA A 20 0.01 -3.90 -9.78
C ALA A 20 0.28 -5.36 -10.17
N ALA A 21 0.91 -5.60 -11.33
CA ALA A 21 1.28 -6.95 -11.77
C ALA A 21 2.34 -7.56 -10.85
N VAL A 22 3.38 -6.78 -10.49
CA VAL A 22 4.43 -7.22 -9.55
C VAL A 22 3.84 -7.56 -8.18
N LEU A 23 2.96 -6.71 -7.64
CA LEU A 23 2.28 -6.97 -6.37
C LEU A 23 1.43 -8.25 -6.45
N SER A 24 0.64 -8.40 -7.51
CA SER A 24 -0.21 -9.58 -7.72
C SER A 24 0.61 -10.87 -7.82
N LEU A 25 1.76 -10.85 -8.52
CA LEU A 25 2.70 -11.98 -8.59
C LEU A 25 3.31 -12.36 -7.24
N ARG A 26 3.29 -11.44 -6.27
CA ARG A 26 3.81 -11.62 -4.91
C ARG A 26 2.70 -11.94 -3.91
N GLY A 27 1.46 -12.12 -4.37
CA GLY A 27 0.31 -12.35 -3.51
C GLY A 27 -0.06 -11.14 -2.67
N ILE A 28 0.35 -9.93 -3.09
CA ILE A 28 0.03 -8.67 -2.41
C ILE A 28 -1.18 -8.04 -3.11
N THR A 29 -2.23 -7.81 -2.34
CA THR A 29 -3.46 -7.13 -2.78
C THR A 29 -3.42 -5.69 -2.30
N ALA A 30 -3.31 -4.73 -3.22
CA ALA A 30 -3.35 -3.30 -2.90
C ALA A 30 -3.75 -2.50 -4.15
N SER A 31 -4.39 -1.36 -3.95
CA SER A 31 -4.74 -0.46 -5.04
C SER A 31 -3.50 0.32 -5.48
N VAL A 32 -3.21 0.34 -6.76
CA VAL A 32 -2.16 1.18 -7.36
C VAL A 32 -2.83 2.35 -8.05
N VAL A 33 -2.38 3.57 -7.73
CA VAL A 33 -2.97 4.81 -8.23
C VAL A 33 -1.90 5.61 -8.98
N PRO A 34 -2.13 6.03 -10.23
CA PRO A 34 -1.24 6.96 -10.91
C PRO A 34 -1.22 8.32 -10.20
N THR A 35 -0.07 8.97 -10.22
CA THR A 35 0.16 10.33 -9.70
C THR A 35 1.01 11.13 -10.67
N GLU A 36 1.18 12.43 -10.44
CA GLU A 36 2.02 13.27 -11.31
C GLU A 36 3.48 12.75 -11.40
N TYR A 37 4.01 12.16 -10.32
CA TYR A 37 5.43 11.78 -10.21
C TYR A 37 5.70 10.27 -10.23
N GLY A 38 4.70 9.46 -10.60
CA GLY A 38 4.81 8.00 -10.65
C GLY A 38 3.51 7.32 -10.24
N ALA A 39 3.63 6.24 -9.48
CA ALA A 39 2.49 5.49 -8.96
C ALA A 39 2.61 5.32 -7.45
N VAL A 40 1.47 5.29 -6.77
CA VAL A 40 1.41 5.03 -5.34
C VAL A 40 0.62 3.76 -5.06
N VAL A 41 1.07 2.99 -4.08
CA VAL A 41 0.36 1.79 -3.62
C VAL A 41 -0.40 2.16 -2.36
N VAL A 42 -1.70 1.91 -2.33
CA VAL A 42 -2.62 2.29 -1.25
C VAL A 42 -3.32 1.04 -0.73
N ARG A 43 -3.38 0.88 0.59
CA ARG A 43 -4.19 -0.17 1.22
C ARG A 43 -4.69 0.27 2.59
N ASP A 44 -5.96 -0.02 2.84
CA ASP A 44 -6.55 -0.01 4.17
C ASP A 44 -6.16 -1.31 4.90
N ILE A 45 -5.60 -1.16 6.10
CA ILE A 45 -5.31 -2.27 6.99
C ILE A 45 -6.56 -2.51 7.84
N PRO A 46 -7.16 -3.71 7.79
CA PRO A 46 -8.27 -4.07 8.67
C PRO A 46 -7.88 -3.88 10.14
N VAL A 47 -8.70 -3.14 10.90
CA VAL A 47 -8.54 -3.08 12.36
C VAL A 47 -9.10 -4.38 12.92
N LYS A 48 -8.26 -5.19 13.58
CA LYS A 48 -8.73 -6.35 14.33
C LYS A 48 -9.67 -5.86 15.44
N GLU A 49 -10.94 -6.21 15.35
CA GLU A 49 -11.87 -6.12 16.48
C GLU A 49 -11.57 -7.31 17.40
N PHE A 50 -11.04 -7.02 18.59
CA PHE A 50 -10.84 -8.03 19.62
C PHE A 50 -12.16 -8.18 20.39
N ASP A 51 -12.73 -9.38 20.40
CA ASP A 51 -13.93 -9.69 21.18
C ASP A 51 -13.52 -10.03 22.62
N ASP A 52 -14.45 -9.95 23.58
CA ASP A 52 -14.24 -10.24 25.02
C ASP A 52 -13.62 -11.63 25.31
N TRP A 53 -13.52 -12.51 24.31
CA TRP A 53 -12.88 -13.82 24.38
C TRP A 53 -11.36 -13.80 24.18
N ASP A 54 -10.76 -12.71 23.68
CA ASP A 54 -9.30 -12.58 23.46
C ASP A 54 -8.47 -12.47 24.75
N ILE A 55 -9.11 -12.37 25.92
CA ILE A 55 -8.43 -12.40 27.21
C ILE A 55 -7.85 -13.80 27.50
N SER A 56 -8.36 -14.87 26.87
CA SER A 56 -7.79 -16.22 27.03
C SER A 56 -6.39 -16.39 26.45
N GLU A 57 -6.03 -15.60 25.44
CA GLU A 57 -4.67 -15.59 24.85
C GLU A 57 -3.63 -14.96 25.81
N LEU A 58 -4.07 -14.04 26.67
CA LEU A 58 -3.25 -13.48 27.77
C LEU A 58 -2.95 -14.52 28.88
N LEU A 59 -3.68 -15.64 28.90
CA LEU A 59 -3.52 -16.75 29.84
C LEU A 59 -2.72 -17.94 29.26
N GLY A 60 -2.25 -17.84 28.00
CA GLY A 60 -1.31 -18.79 27.40
C GLY A 60 -1.92 -20.12 26.96
N GLU A 61 -3.23 -20.19 26.72
CA GLU A 61 -3.86 -21.39 26.15
C GLU A 61 -3.79 -21.33 24.62
N THR A 62 -2.64 -21.69 24.05
CA THR A 62 -2.50 -21.93 22.61
C THR A 62 -3.46 -23.05 22.19
N SER A 63 -4.60 -22.67 21.62
CA SER A 63 -5.46 -23.58 20.86
C SER A 63 -5.87 -22.94 19.55
N GLY A 64 -4.94 -23.01 18.59
CA GLY A 64 -5.23 -23.21 17.17
C GLY A 64 -6.02 -22.12 16.46
N ASN A 65 -5.32 -21.06 16.03
CA ASN A 65 -5.54 -20.42 14.74
C ASN A 65 -4.16 -19.99 14.22
N ASP A 66 -3.80 -20.41 13.01
CA ASP A 66 -2.62 -19.90 12.31
C ASP A 66 -2.92 -18.45 11.89
N ASP A 67 -2.75 -17.53 12.84
CA ASP A 67 -2.93 -16.08 12.72
C ASP A 67 -1.83 -15.44 11.85
N SER A 68 -1.55 -16.04 10.69
CA SER A 68 -0.65 -15.48 9.70
C SER A 68 -1.24 -14.16 9.18
N ILE A 69 -0.61 -13.04 9.54
CA ILE A 69 -0.98 -11.71 9.06
C ILE A 69 -0.82 -11.72 7.53
N GLU A 70 -1.85 -11.30 6.78
CA GLU A 70 -1.77 -11.24 5.32
C GLU A 70 -0.53 -10.42 4.90
N PRO A 71 0.28 -10.86 3.93
CA PRO A 71 1.45 -10.10 3.48
C PRO A 71 1.11 -8.68 3.04
N SER A 72 -0.10 -8.50 2.50
CA SER A 72 -0.65 -7.22 2.10
C SER A 72 -0.85 -6.27 3.29
N ASP A 73 -1.18 -6.77 4.47
CA ASP A 73 -1.38 -5.96 5.69
C ASP A 73 -0.07 -5.61 6.40
N GLN A 74 1.07 -5.97 5.81
CA GLN A 74 2.41 -5.70 6.34
C GLN A 74 3.08 -4.60 5.52
N PRO A 75 2.84 -3.30 5.83
CA PRO A 75 3.33 -2.18 5.03
C PRO A 75 4.86 -2.19 4.87
N GLU A 76 5.60 -2.64 5.87
CA GLU A 76 7.05 -2.74 5.85
C GLU A 76 7.54 -3.77 4.83
N LEU A 77 6.84 -4.90 4.70
CA LEU A 77 7.16 -5.96 3.73
C LEU A 77 6.94 -5.44 2.31
N VAL A 78 5.79 -4.79 2.06
CA VAL A 78 5.46 -4.25 0.74
C VAL A 78 6.43 -3.14 0.36
N ALA A 79 6.80 -2.25 1.29
CA ALA A 79 7.76 -1.18 1.05
C ALA A 79 9.18 -1.71 0.76
N ALA A 80 9.64 -2.69 1.53
CA ALA A 80 10.93 -3.34 1.30
C ALA A 80 11.00 -3.94 -0.11
N LEU A 81 9.99 -4.73 -0.50
CA LEU A 81 9.90 -5.36 -1.81
C LEU A 81 9.95 -4.33 -2.95
N LEU A 82 9.14 -3.28 -2.88
CA LEU A 82 9.11 -2.26 -3.93
C LEU A 82 10.40 -1.44 -3.97
N SER A 83 11.07 -1.25 -2.83
CA SER A 83 12.33 -0.53 -2.76
C SER A 83 13.49 -1.24 -3.45
N GLU A 84 13.47 -2.58 -3.52
CA GLU A 84 14.47 -3.36 -4.28
C GLU A 84 14.35 -3.16 -5.79
N LEU A 85 13.17 -2.78 -6.26
CA LEU A 85 12.88 -2.55 -7.68
C LEU A 85 13.10 -1.10 -8.11
N SER A 86 13.32 -0.19 -7.16
CA SER A 86 13.48 1.24 -7.40
C SER A 86 14.92 1.69 -7.16
N PRO A 87 15.59 2.33 -8.14
CA PRO A 87 16.94 2.87 -7.93
C PRO A 87 16.99 4.00 -6.88
N TYR A 88 15.86 4.63 -6.59
CA TYR A 88 15.74 5.72 -5.62
C TYR A 88 15.09 5.28 -4.30
N GLY A 89 14.69 4.00 -4.21
CA GLY A 89 13.87 3.45 -3.15
C GLY A 89 12.42 3.91 -3.21
N VAL A 90 11.73 3.80 -2.07
CA VAL A 90 10.33 4.21 -1.90
C VAL A 90 10.17 4.91 -0.55
N VAL A 91 9.06 5.63 -0.38
CA VAL A 91 8.67 6.19 0.91
C VAL A 91 7.38 5.53 1.36
N LEU A 92 7.43 4.83 2.49
CA LEU A 92 6.24 4.31 3.16
C LEU A 92 5.65 5.42 4.04
N MET A 93 4.37 5.69 3.86
CA MET A 93 3.55 6.54 4.71
C MET A 93 2.48 5.69 5.39
N VAL A 94 2.29 5.88 6.69
CA VAL A 94 1.23 5.20 7.46
C VAL A 94 0.41 6.25 8.18
N ALA A 95 -0.91 6.16 8.03
CA ALA A 95 -1.87 6.97 8.74
C ALA A 95 -2.69 6.11 9.69
N GLU A 96 -2.80 6.60 10.92
CA GLU A 96 -3.75 6.14 11.92
C GLU A 96 -4.79 7.25 12.10
N LEU A 97 -5.98 7.01 11.56
CA LEU A 97 -7.08 7.97 11.49
C LEU A 97 -8.13 7.59 12.52
N GLY A 98 -8.61 8.57 13.28
CA GLY A 98 -9.75 8.44 14.18
C GLY A 98 -10.78 9.52 13.95
N ASP A 99 -12.04 9.22 14.26
CA ASP A 99 -13.09 10.24 14.33
C ASP A 99 -12.78 11.22 15.48
N ASP A 100 -12.69 12.52 15.20
CA ASP A 100 -12.56 13.52 16.25
C ASP A 100 -13.89 13.68 17.02
N VAL A 101 -13.81 13.72 18.35
CA VAL A 101 -14.89 14.11 19.26
C VAL A 101 -14.78 15.62 19.53
N GLY A 102 -14.78 16.41 18.45
CA GLY A 102 -14.60 17.86 18.45
C GLY A 102 -15.68 18.59 17.66
N ALA A 103 -15.85 19.90 17.90
CA ALA A 103 -16.88 20.73 17.27
C ALA A 103 -16.57 21.11 15.79
N GLU A 104 -15.45 20.63 15.23
CA GLU A 104 -15.08 20.81 13.83
C GLU A 104 -15.08 19.45 13.13
N ALA A 105 -15.70 19.38 11.95
CA ALA A 105 -15.68 18.17 11.13
C ALA A 105 -14.31 18.04 10.47
N GLY A 106 -13.49 17.09 10.93
CA GLY A 106 -12.20 16.75 10.34
C GLY A 106 -11.73 15.38 10.80
N THR A 107 -10.97 14.69 9.95
CA THR A 107 -10.30 13.42 10.31
C THR A 107 -9.07 13.76 11.15
N SER A 108 -9.05 13.37 12.43
CA SER A 108 -7.88 13.53 13.29
C SER A 108 -7.01 12.29 13.20
N GLY A 109 -5.70 12.43 13.02
CA GLY A 109 -4.84 11.27 12.86
C GLY A 109 -3.35 11.58 12.87
N ILE A 110 -2.56 10.53 13.11
CA ILE A 110 -1.10 10.59 13.07
C ILE A 110 -0.66 10.02 11.73
N VAL A 111 0.06 10.84 10.95
CA VAL A 111 0.77 10.39 9.75
C VAL A 111 2.26 10.30 10.08
N SER A 112 2.86 9.15 9.79
CA SER A 112 4.30 8.94 9.84
C SER A 112 4.80 8.49 8.48
N GLY A 113 6.08 8.69 8.20
CA GLY A 113 6.69 8.09 7.03
C GLY A 113 8.13 7.70 7.25
N VAL A 114 8.61 6.81 6.40
CA VAL A 114 9.97 6.27 6.45
C VAL A 114 10.42 5.91 5.05
N ARG A 115 11.68 6.20 4.74
CA ARG A 115 12.27 5.80 3.46
C ARG A 115 12.70 4.33 3.52
N TYR A 116 12.47 3.58 2.44
CA TYR A 116 13.04 2.26 2.21
C TYR A 116 13.97 2.28 0.99
N MET A 117 15.12 1.61 1.10
CA MET A 117 16.15 1.50 0.06
C MET A 117 16.68 0.07 0.00
N ASN A 118 16.65 -0.58 -1.17
CA ASN A 118 17.22 -1.92 -1.36
C ASN A 118 16.74 -2.95 -0.31
N GLY A 119 15.47 -2.89 0.07
CA GLY A 119 14.87 -3.76 1.08
C GLY A 119 15.04 -3.30 2.52
N GLU A 120 15.85 -2.26 2.78
CA GLU A 120 16.19 -1.81 4.13
C GLU A 120 15.43 -0.55 4.56
N ARG A 121 15.01 -0.50 5.82
CA ARG A 121 14.37 0.65 6.45
C ARG A 121 15.41 1.73 6.75
N GLY A 122 15.14 2.95 6.30
CA GLY A 122 15.97 4.13 6.52
C GLY A 122 15.42 5.06 7.60
N GLU A 123 15.67 6.35 7.39
CA GLU A 123 15.29 7.42 8.32
C GLU A 123 13.79 7.71 8.29
N GLU A 124 13.26 8.02 9.47
CA GLU A 124 11.90 8.51 9.62
C GLU A 124 11.78 9.94 9.12
N ILE A 125 10.67 10.21 8.46
CA ILE A 125 10.33 11.51 7.90
C ILE A 125 9.08 12.00 8.62
N PRO A 126 9.10 13.22 9.20
CA PRO A 126 7.92 13.78 9.85
C PRO A 126 6.73 13.86 8.88
N GLY A 127 5.56 13.35 9.30
CA GLY A 127 4.36 13.31 8.44
C GLY A 127 3.94 14.68 7.92
N GLY A 128 4.00 15.71 8.78
CA GLY A 128 3.70 17.08 8.35
C GLY A 128 4.65 17.59 7.25
N LEU A 129 5.92 17.17 7.24
CA LEU A 129 6.84 17.54 6.16
C LEU A 129 6.50 16.80 4.86
N LEU A 130 6.12 15.53 4.95
CA LEU A 130 5.69 14.73 3.79
C LEU A 130 4.42 15.30 3.17
N LEU A 131 3.38 15.57 3.96
CA LEU A 131 2.11 16.09 3.46
C LEU A 131 2.26 17.43 2.74
N ASN A 132 3.20 18.28 3.18
CA ASN A 132 3.51 19.54 2.49
C ASN A 132 4.25 19.37 1.16
N ALA A 133 4.83 18.19 0.87
CA ALA A 133 5.68 17.94 -0.28
C ALA A 133 5.05 17.00 -1.33
N VAL A 134 4.09 16.17 -0.94
CA VAL A 134 3.43 15.21 -1.82
C VAL A 134 2.37 15.87 -2.71
N ASP A 135 2.03 15.19 -3.80
CA ASP A 135 0.87 15.52 -4.65
C ASP A 135 -0.42 15.59 -3.79
N PRO A 136 -1.28 16.61 -3.96
CA PRO A 136 -2.56 16.70 -3.24
C PRO A 136 -3.41 15.43 -3.32
N LEU A 137 -3.35 14.68 -4.43
CA LEU A 137 -4.03 13.40 -4.55
C LEU A 137 -3.55 12.39 -3.49
N VAL A 138 -2.25 12.35 -3.21
CA VAL A 138 -1.66 11.46 -2.20
C VAL A 138 -2.17 11.83 -0.81
N GLU A 139 -2.27 13.12 -0.50
CA GLU A 139 -2.86 13.60 0.76
C GLU A 139 -4.32 13.15 0.91
N TYR A 140 -5.15 13.37 -0.12
CA TYR A 140 -6.54 12.92 -0.11
C TYR A 140 -6.67 11.39 0.05
N LEU A 141 -5.76 10.64 -0.56
CA LEU A 141 -5.74 9.19 -0.42
C LEU A 141 -5.29 8.77 0.98
N ILE A 142 -4.20 9.33 1.54
CA ILE A 142 -3.71 8.86 2.86
C ILE A 142 -4.69 9.21 3.99
N LEU A 143 -5.41 10.33 3.87
CA LEU A 143 -6.43 10.77 4.84
C LEU A 143 -7.81 10.12 4.65
N GLY A 144 -7.98 9.30 3.61
CA GLY A 144 -9.24 8.59 3.35
C GLY A 144 -10.35 9.45 2.71
N GLU A 145 -10.05 10.69 2.32
CA GLU A 145 -11.00 11.61 1.68
C GLU A 145 -11.37 11.18 0.26
N LYS A 146 -10.46 10.48 -0.43
CA LYS A 146 -10.72 9.83 -1.72
C LYS A 146 -10.46 8.33 -1.65
N LYS A 147 -11.26 7.56 -2.39
CA LYS A 147 -11.04 6.13 -2.59
C LYS A 147 -10.19 5.89 -3.83
N PRO A 148 -9.24 4.92 -3.81
CA PRO A 148 -8.45 4.56 -4.99
C PRO A 148 -9.31 4.25 -6.22
N ALA A 149 -10.40 3.51 -6.04
CA ALA A 149 -11.32 3.10 -7.12
C ALA A 149 -12.01 4.28 -7.84
N ASP A 150 -12.04 5.47 -7.24
CA ASP A 150 -12.62 6.68 -7.85
C ASP A 150 -11.60 7.44 -8.71
N ILE A 151 -10.34 7.00 -8.76
CA ILE A 151 -9.26 7.66 -9.50
C ILE A 151 -9.06 6.99 -10.86
N GLU A 152 -9.08 7.80 -11.91
CA GLU A 152 -8.83 7.33 -13.28
C GLU A 152 -7.45 6.65 -13.38
N GLY A 153 -7.43 5.46 -13.99
CA GLY A 153 -6.22 4.67 -14.16
C GLY A 153 -5.77 3.90 -12.91
N SER A 154 -6.55 3.89 -11.82
CA SER A 154 -6.28 3.02 -10.68
C SER A 154 -6.46 1.54 -11.03
N VAL A 155 -5.64 0.68 -10.41
CA VAL A 155 -5.63 -0.78 -10.61
C VAL A 155 -5.61 -1.46 -9.24
N GLU A 156 -6.59 -2.30 -8.91
CA GLU A 156 -6.65 -2.99 -7.61
C GLU A 156 -6.14 -4.43 -7.63
N HIS A 157 -6.45 -5.16 -8.69
CA HIS A 157 -6.08 -6.55 -8.83
C HIS A 157 -5.98 -6.90 -10.31
N LEU A 158 -4.98 -7.72 -10.65
CA LEU A 158 -4.81 -8.26 -11.99
C LEU A 158 -4.93 -9.78 -11.93
N SER A 159 -5.77 -10.34 -12.79
CA SER A 159 -5.86 -11.77 -13.00
C SER A 159 -4.58 -12.32 -13.63
N HIS A 160 -4.35 -13.63 -13.47
CA HIS A 160 -3.22 -14.31 -14.11
C HIS A 160 -3.17 -14.10 -15.63
N LYS A 161 -4.34 -13.97 -16.28
CA LYS A 161 -4.43 -13.70 -17.71
C LYS A 161 -3.94 -12.28 -18.04
N GLU A 162 -4.40 -11.28 -17.31
CA GLU A 162 -3.96 -9.88 -17.52
C GLU A 162 -2.47 -9.71 -17.24
N ILE A 163 -1.95 -10.38 -16.21
CA ILE A 163 -0.50 -10.41 -15.94
C ILE A 163 0.25 -11.05 -17.11
N ALA A 164 -0.23 -12.18 -17.65
CA ALA A 164 0.40 -12.83 -18.80
C ALA A 164 0.38 -11.95 -20.06
N GLU A 165 -0.71 -11.20 -20.29
CA GLU A 165 -0.82 -10.25 -21.39
C GLU A 165 0.18 -9.09 -21.25
N ILE A 166 0.32 -8.53 -20.05
CA ILE A 166 1.32 -7.49 -19.74
C ILE A 166 2.74 -8.04 -19.98
N LEU A 167 3.06 -9.22 -19.47
CA LEU A 167 4.38 -9.83 -19.64
C LEU A 167 4.67 -10.19 -21.11
N GLY A 168 3.66 -10.66 -21.85
CA GLY A 168 3.76 -10.95 -23.28
C GLY A 168 3.98 -9.69 -24.12
N ALA A 169 3.28 -8.60 -23.81
CA ALA A 169 3.46 -7.31 -24.48
C ALA A 169 4.87 -6.71 -24.27
N MET A 170 5.54 -7.04 -23.15
CA MET A 170 6.93 -6.66 -22.90
C MET A 170 7.96 -7.49 -23.70
N ASN A 171 7.55 -8.58 -24.36
CA ASN A 171 8.43 -9.40 -25.20
C ASN A 171 7.94 -9.49 -26.66
N PRO A 172 7.99 -8.38 -27.44
CA PRO A 172 7.51 -8.37 -28.83
C PRO A 172 8.37 -9.18 -29.81
N ALA A 173 9.51 -9.75 -29.38
CA ALA A 173 10.48 -10.43 -30.25
C ALA A 173 10.27 -11.96 -30.37
N GLY A 174 9.19 -12.51 -29.83
CA GLY A 174 8.93 -13.96 -29.80
C GLY A 174 8.32 -14.58 -31.06
N ASP A 175 7.88 -13.77 -32.04
CA ASP A 175 7.06 -14.23 -33.18
C ASP A 175 7.80 -14.31 -34.53
N GLU A 176 9.11 -14.02 -34.60
CA GLU A 176 9.86 -14.04 -35.87
C GLU A 176 10.61 -15.36 -36.16
N ASN A 177 10.09 -16.51 -35.77
CA ASN A 177 10.76 -17.79 -36.10
C ASN A 177 9.85 -18.96 -36.51
N ASP A 178 8.73 -18.66 -37.18
CA ASP A 178 7.98 -19.65 -37.95
C ASP A 178 7.59 -19.08 -39.34
N ALA A 179 8.55 -19.09 -40.28
CA ALA A 179 8.32 -19.10 -41.73
C ALA A 179 9.57 -19.54 -42.51
#